data_AF-A0A921INJ7-F1
#
_entry.id   AF-A0A921INJ7-F1
#
_cell.length_a   1.000
_cell.length_b   1.000
_cell.length_c   1.000
_cell.angle_alpha   90.00
_cell.angle_beta   90.00
_cell.angle_gamma   90.00
#
_symmetry.space_group_name_H-M   'P 1'
#
loop_
_entity.id
_entity.type
_entity.pdbx_description
1 polymer ?
#
loop_
_entity_poly.entity_id
_entity_poly.type
_entity_poly.pdbx_seq_one_letter_code
_entity_poly.pdbx_strand_id
1 'polypeptide(L)'
;MEQKKFYITTPIYYPSDKLHIGHTYCTVATDAMARYKRLQGYKVMFLTGTDEHGQKIELKAKEAGVTPQQFVDNIVEGPKGVKDLWKL
;
A
#
# COMPACT_ATOMS: atom_id res chain seq x y z
N MET A 1 -29.57 -1.27 -17.02
CA MET A 1 -28.53 -0.23 -17.20
C MET A 1 -27.20 -0.79 -16.72
N GLU A 2 -26.13 -0.64 -17.50
CA GLU A 2 -24.81 -1.15 -17.12
C GLU A 2 -24.25 -0.35 -15.93
N GLN A 3 -23.74 -1.04 -14.91
CA GLN A 3 -23.16 -0.41 -13.74
C GLN A 3 -21.85 0.29 -14.12
N LYS A 4 -21.79 1.62 -13.96
CA LYS A 4 -20.59 2.39 -14.29
C LYS A 4 -19.38 1.89 -13.49
N LYS A 5 -18.24 1.72 -14.17
CA LYS A 5 -16.98 1.27 -13.55
C LYS A 5 -16.18 2.48 -13.05
N PHE A 6 -15.49 2.31 -11.93
CA PHE A 6 -14.56 3.29 -11.38
C PHE A 6 -13.32 2.58 -10.87
N TYR A 7 -12.15 2.96 -11.38
CA TYR A 7 -10.87 2.40 -10.96
C TYR A 7 -10.01 3.53 -10.39
N ILE A 8 -9.48 3.32 -9.19
CA ILE A 8 -8.66 4.30 -8.49
C ILE A 8 -7.47 3.62 -7.83
N THR A 9 -6.32 4.29 -7.84
CA THR A 9 -5.08 3.75 -7.29
C THR A 9 -4.44 4.75 -6.32
N THR A 10 -3.59 4.24 -5.42
CA THR A 10 -2.56 5.07 -4.78
C THR A 10 -1.26 4.96 -5.57
N PRO A 11 -0.24 5.78 -5.27
CA PRO A 11 1.14 5.38 -5.48
C PRO A 11 1.42 4.04 -4.78
N ILE A 12 2.41 3.30 -5.27
CA ILE A 12 3.00 2.20 -4.52
C ILE A 12 4.04 2.77 -3.54
N TYR A 13 4.00 2.32 -2.30
CA TYR A 13 4.80 2.89 -1.21
C TYR A 13 6.14 2.15 -1.04
N TYR A 14 7.25 2.88 -0.87
CA TYR A 14 8.55 2.25 -0.63
C TYR A 14 8.63 1.67 0.79
N PRO A 15 8.77 0.35 0.98
CA PRO A 15 8.96 -0.27 2.29
C PRO A 15 10.44 -0.18 2.70
N SER A 16 11.00 1.03 2.68
CA SER A 16 12.38 1.27 3.14
C SER A 16 12.49 1.55 4.63
N ASP A 17 11.35 1.80 5.29
CA ASP A 17 11.19 2.02 6.73
C ASP A 17 9.70 1.84 7.11
N LYS A 18 9.36 2.01 8.39
CA LYS A 18 7.98 1.99 8.90
C LYS A 18 7.12 3.05 8.23
N LEU A 19 5.85 2.70 8.00
CA LEU A 19 4.85 3.66 7.51
C LEU A 19 4.67 4.82 8.49
N HIS A 20 4.65 6.03 7.94
CA HIS A 20 4.33 7.29 8.64
C HIS A 20 3.16 8.03 7.96
N ILE A 21 2.70 9.12 8.59
CA ILE A 21 1.50 9.89 8.20
C ILE A 21 1.43 10.31 6.72
N GLY A 22 2.59 10.50 6.07
CA GLY A 22 2.66 10.86 4.65
C GLY A 22 2.09 9.78 3.74
N HIS A 23 2.27 8.50 4.10
CA HIS A 23 1.68 7.38 3.37
C HIS A 23 0.17 7.30 3.58
N THR A 24 -0.28 7.59 4.81
CA THR A 24 -1.68 7.54 5.22
C THR A 24 -2.56 8.50 4.43
N TYR A 25 -2.08 9.72 4.14
CA TYR A 25 -2.89 10.74 3.45
C TYR A 25 -3.44 10.23 2.10
N CYS A 26 -2.56 9.73 1.23
CA CYS A 26 -2.96 9.21 -0.06
C CYS A 26 -3.91 8.01 0.08
N THR A 27 -3.61 7.07 0.97
CA THR A 27 -4.47 5.88 1.18
C THR A 27 -5.88 6.30 1.63
N VAL A 28 -5.99 7.21 2.60
CA VAL A 28 -7.27 7.66 3.15
C VAL A 28 -8.07 8.46 2.12
N ALA A 29 -7.44 9.37 1.38
CA ALA A 29 -8.12 10.14 0.34
C ALA A 29 -8.68 9.22 -0.76
N THR A 30 -7.89 8.24 -1.20
CA THR A 30 -8.29 7.27 -2.21
C THR A 30 -9.38 6.33 -1.71
N ASP A 31 -9.31 5.86 -0.46
CA ASP A 31 -10.34 5.04 0.16
C ASP A 31 -11.66 5.80 0.32
N ALA A 32 -11.62 7.06 0.77
CA ALA A 32 -12.80 7.91 0.89
C ALA A 32 -13.51 8.09 -0.47
N MET A 33 -12.74 8.33 -1.54
CA MET A 33 -13.29 8.41 -2.90
C MET A 33 -13.88 7.07 -3.37
N ALA A 34 -13.17 5.96 -3.11
CA ALA A 34 -13.64 4.63 -3.46
C ALA A 34 -14.98 4.30 -2.77
N ARG A 35 -15.11 4.61 -1.47
CA ARG A 35 -16.36 4.46 -0.70
C ARG A 35 -17.46 5.36 -1.24
N TYR A 36 -17.17 6.62 -1.52
CA TYR A 36 -18.14 7.54 -2.10
C TYR A 36 -18.67 7.04 -3.45
N LYS A 37 -17.81 6.52 -4.33
CA LYS A 37 -18.22 5.96 -5.61
C LYS A 37 -19.05 4.68 -5.47
N ARG A 38 -18.75 3.83 -4.48
CA ARG A 38 -19.61 2.68 -4.15
C ARG A 38 -21.01 3.13 -3.72
N LEU A 39 -21.11 4.19 -2.89
CA LEU A 39 -22.39 4.78 -2.48
C LEU A 39 -23.19 5.34 -3.67
N GLN A 40 -22.51 5.85 -4.69
CA GLN A 40 -23.14 6.31 -5.95
C GLN A 40 -23.52 5.15 -6.91
N GLY A 41 -23.38 3.89 -6.49
CA GLY A 41 -23.76 2.71 -7.27
C GLY A 41 -22.72 2.27 -8.31
N TYR A 42 -21.47 2.75 -8.27
CA TYR A 42 -20.42 2.32 -9.20
C TYR A 42 -19.86 0.94 -8.83
N LYS A 43 -19.40 0.20 -9.85
CA LYS A 43 -18.50 -0.94 -9.68
C LYS A 43 -17.08 -0.42 -9.46
N VAL A 44 -16.62 -0.42 -8.22
CA VAL A 44 -15.34 0.19 -7.82
C VAL A 44 -14.24 -0.86 -7.67
N MET A 45 -13.08 -0.61 -8.29
CA MET A 45 -11.81 -1.27 -7.99
C MET A 45 -10.87 -0.24 -7.35
N PHE A 46 -10.31 -0.59 -6.19
CA PHE A 46 -9.30 0.22 -5.49
C PHE A 46 -8.02 -0.63 -5.39
N LEU A 47 -6.93 -0.18 -6.00
CA LEU A 47 -5.62 -0.84 -5.95
C LEU A 47 -4.58 0.02 -5.21
N THR A 48 -3.79 -0.63 -4.37
CA THR A 48 -2.63 -0.06 -3.66
C THR A 48 -1.52 -1.10 -3.61
N GLY A 49 -0.34 -0.75 -3.09
CA GLY A 49 0.79 -1.69 -3.00
C GLY A 49 2.09 -1.04 -2.56
N THR A 50 3.18 -1.78 -2.74
CA THR A 50 4.54 -1.44 -2.33
C THR A 50 5.51 -1.48 -3.50
N ASP A 51 6.52 -0.61 -3.48
CA ASP A 51 7.63 -0.61 -4.44
C ASP A 51 8.87 -1.19 -3.79
N GLU A 52 9.13 -2.47 -4.08
CA GLU A 52 10.03 -3.32 -3.28
C GLU A 52 11.44 -3.47 -3.86
N HIS A 53 11.74 -2.81 -4.97
CA HIS A 53 13.05 -2.89 -5.62
C HIS A 53 13.89 -1.62 -5.40
N GLY A 54 15.20 -1.76 -5.61
CA GLY A 54 16.14 -0.64 -5.67
C GLY A 54 17.26 -0.70 -4.65
N GLN A 55 18.34 0.03 -4.93
CA GLN A 55 19.58 0.03 -4.14
C GLN A 55 19.34 0.43 -2.67
N LYS A 56 18.35 1.29 -2.40
CA LYS A 56 18.01 1.71 -1.04
C LYS A 56 17.55 0.52 -0.18
N ILE A 57 16.75 -0.39 -0.74
CA ILE A 57 16.28 -1.59 -0.03
C ILE A 57 17.43 -2.56 0.18
N GLU A 58 18.28 -2.75 -0.84
CA GLU A 58 19.48 -3.58 -0.71
C GLU A 58 20.42 -3.10 0.41
N LEU A 59 20.69 -1.79 0.46
CA LEU A 59 21.52 -1.19 1.51
C LEU A 59 20.89 -1.37 2.90
N LYS A 60 19.58 -1.15 3.03
CA LYS A 60 18.86 -1.30 4.29
C LYS A 60 18.80 -2.76 4.76
N ALA A 61 18.60 -3.71 3.84
CA ALA A 61 18.64 -5.13 4.14
C ALA A 61 20.03 -5.56 4.62
N LYS A 62 21.09 -5.05 3.96
CA LYS A 62 22.48 -5.28 4.37
C LYS A 62 22.79 -4.70 5.76
N GLU A 63 22.34 -3.48 6.06
CA GLU A 63 22.44 -2.85 7.39
C GLU A 63 21.73 -3.69 8.47
N ALA A 64 20.59 -4.30 8.12
CA ALA A 64 19.81 -5.16 9.01
C ALA A 64 20.31 -6.62 9.07
N GLY A 65 21.31 -7.01 8.27
CA GLY A 65 21.86 -8.37 8.26
C GLY A 65 20.93 -9.44 7.68
N VAL A 66 19.99 -9.06 6.82
CA VAL A 66 18.99 -9.96 6.20
C VAL A 66 18.98 -9.84 4.68
N THR A 67 18.31 -10.75 3.97
CA THR A 67 18.14 -10.62 2.52
C THR A 67 17.16 -9.49 2.15
N PRO A 68 17.23 -8.90 0.94
CA PRO A 68 16.25 -7.90 0.50
C PRO A 68 14.80 -8.37 0.60
N GLN A 69 14.52 -9.63 0.23
CA GLN A 69 13.19 -10.23 0.35
C GLN A 69 12.72 -10.26 1.82
N GLN A 70 13.55 -10.77 2.73
CA GLN A 70 13.22 -10.81 4.16
C GLN A 70 13.00 -9.40 4.72
N PHE A 71 13.77 -8.41 4.27
CA PHE A 71 13.62 -7.02 4.70
C PHE A 71 12.25 -6.47 4.32
N VAL A 72 11.81 -6.64 3.06
CA VAL A 72 10.49 -6.17 2.63
C VAL A 72 9.35 -6.98 3.26
N ASP A 73 9.49 -8.30 3.38
CA ASP A 73 8.48 -9.17 4.03
C ASP A 73 8.21 -8.75 5.47
N ASN A 74 9.27 -8.39 6.22
CA ASN A 74 9.13 -7.91 7.61
C ASN A 74 8.33 -6.61 7.72
N ILE A 75 8.35 -5.76 6.69
CA ILE A 75 7.63 -4.48 6.66
C ILE A 75 6.21 -4.67 6.11
N VAL A 76 6.05 -5.52 5.10
CA VAL A 76 4.78 -5.71 4.37
C VAL A 76 3.88 -6.72 5.06
N GLU A 77 4.42 -7.87 5.45
CA GLU A 77 3.68 -9.00 6.02
C GLU A 77 3.81 -9.11 7.54
N GLY A 78 4.79 -8.41 8.13
CA GLY A 78 5.03 -8.44 9.57
C GLY A 78 3.90 -7.85 10.43
N PRO A 79 3.92 -8.07 11.75
CA PRO A 79 2.94 -7.51 12.68
C PRO A 79 2.92 -5.98 12.63
N LYS A 80 1.73 -5.37 12.52
CA LYS A 80 1.56 -3.92 12.27
C LYS A 80 2.21 -3.43 10.97
N GLY A 81 2.54 -4.35 10.06
CA GLY A 81 3.02 -4.07 8.71
C GLY A 81 1.90 -3.65 7.77
N VAL A 82 2.24 -3.44 6.51
CA VAL A 82 1.34 -2.90 5.48
C VAL A 82 0.04 -3.71 5.35
N LYS A 83 0.15 -5.03 5.16
CA LYS A 83 -1.02 -5.91 5.00
C LYS A 83 -1.85 -5.99 6.28
N ASP A 84 -1.21 -5.95 7.45
CA ASP A 84 -1.90 -6.03 8.73
C ASP A 84 -2.75 -4.78 9.00
N LEU A 85 -2.22 -3.60 8.68
CA LEU A 85 -2.89 -2.31 8.82
C LEU A 85 -4.06 -2.11 7.83
N TRP A 86 -4.05 -2.83 6.70
CA TRP A 86 -5.09 -2.74 5.67
C TRP A 86 -6.13 -3.85 5.75
N LYS A 87 -6.06 -4.73 6.77
CA LYS A 87 -7.18 -5.61 7.09
C LYS A 87 -8.37 -4.74 7.50
N LEU A 88 -9.48 -4.87 6.76
CA LEU A 88 -10.77 -4.26 7.06
C LEU A 88 -11.61 -5.19 7.94
#